data_AF-A0AAW8KHX9-F1
#
_entry.id   AF-A0AAW8KHX9-F1
#
_cell.length_a   1.000
_cell.length_b   1.000
_cell.length_c   1.000
_cell.angle_alpha   90.00
_cell.angle_beta   90.00
_cell.angle_gamma   90.00
#
_symmetry.space_group_name_H-M   'P 1'
#
loop_
_entity.id
_entity.type
_entity.pdbx_description
1 polymer ?
#
loop_
_entity_poly.entity_id
_entity_poly.type
_entity_poly.pdbx_seq_one_letter_code
_entity_poly.pdbx_strand_id
1 'polypeptide(L)' 'MRTVKISFYAIDEAHCISEWGHDFRPEYRKIRPIINEIGNAPIIALTATATDKVRTDIKKSLGII' A
#
# COMPACT_ATOMS: atom_id res chain seq x y z
N MET A 1 -1.03 -28.62 -7.20
CA MET A 1 -1.31 -27.21 -6.83
C MET A 1 -1.60 -26.45 -8.11
N ARG A 2 -2.73 -25.73 -8.20
CA ARG A 2 -2.98 -24.84 -9.35
C ARG A 2 -2.24 -23.53 -9.09
N THR A 3 -1.37 -23.14 -10.01
CA THR A 3 -0.70 -21.84 -9.98
C THR A 3 -1.68 -20.79 -10.48
N VAL A 4 -2.12 -19.88 -9.61
CA VAL A 4 -3.01 -18.78 -9.98
C VAL A 4 -2.17 -17.53 -10.15
N LYS A 5 -2.33 -16.85 -11.30
CA LYS A 5 -1.68 -15.57 -11.55
C LYS A 5 -2.38 -14.49 -10.73
N ILE A 6 -1.62 -13.76 -9.91
CA ILE A 6 -2.13 -12.60 -9.18
C ILE A 6 -2.37 -11.46 -10.17
N SER A 7 -3.59 -10.91 -10.17
CA SER A 7 -3.96 -9.79 -11.04
C SER A 7 -3.52 -8.44 -10.50
N PHE A 8 -3.66 -8.21 -9.19
CA PHE A 8 -3.25 -6.98 -8.48
C PHE A 8 -3.33 -7.19 -6.95
N TYR A 9 -2.79 -6.24 -6.20
CA TYR A 9 -2.92 -6.14 -4.73
C TYR A 9 -3.77 -4.94 -4.36
N ALA A 10 -4.75 -5.13 -3.47
CA ALA A 10 -5.55 -4.06 -2.90
C ALA A 10 -5.11 -3.80 -1.46
N ILE A 11 -4.83 -2.53 -1.14
CA ILE A 11 -4.48 -2.08 0.21
C ILE A 11 -5.57 -1.12 0.64
N ASP A 12 -6.38 -1.57 1.58
CA ASP A 12 -7.41 -0.74 2.20
C ASP A 12 -6.81 0.09 3.34
N GLU A 13 -7.50 1.16 3.73
CA GLU A 13 -7.06 2.11 4.75
C GLU A 13 -5.61 2.59 4.58
N ALA A 14 -5.22 2.86 3.32
CA ALA A 14 -3.86 3.20 2.95
C ALA A 14 -3.30 4.43 3.70
N HIS A 15 -4.17 5.29 4.25
CA HIS A 15 -3.77 6.41 5.10
C HIS A 15 -2.94 5.96 6.32
N CYS A 16 -3.06 4.71 6.77
CA CYS A 16 -2.32 4.16 7.92
C CYS A 16 -0.79 4.14 7.71
N ILE A 17 -0.31 4.25 6.47
CA ILE A 17 1.12 4.30 6.13
C ILE A 17 1.83 5.55 6.66
N SER A 18 1.12 6.68 6.72
CA SER A 18 1.70 7.99 7.02
C SER A 18 1.49 8.35 8.48
N GLU A 19 2.55 8.87 9.12
CA GLU A 19 2.50 9.44 10.48
C GLU A 19 1.59 10.69 10.57
N TRP A 20 1.27 11.27 9.42
CA TRP A 20 0.35 12.41 9.29
C TRP A 20 -1.10 11.97 9.06
N GLY A 21 -1.36 10.66 8.96
CA GLY A 21 -2.70 10.09 8.92
C GLY A 21 -3.31 10.01 10.33
N HIS A 22 -4.64 9.90 10.41
CA HIS A 22 -5.34 9.85 11.70
C HIS A 22 -5.18 8.53 12.47
N ASP A 23 -4.68 7.47 11.83
CA ASP A 23 -4.45 6.15 12.42
C ASP A 23 -3.15 5.54 11.89
N PHE A 24 -2.00 6.09 12.29
CA PHE A 24 -0.71 5.62 11.80
C PHE A 24 -0.36 4.21 12.32
N ARG A 25 0.00 3.31 11.41
CA ARG A 25 0.44 1.95 11.70
C ARG A 25 1.80 1.66 11.04
N PRO A 26 2.90 1.60 11.82
CA PRO A 26 4.24 1.42 11.26
C PRO A 26 4.40 0.13 10.45
N GLU A 27 3.63 -0.91 10.78
CA GLU A 27 3.61 -2.18 10.07
C GLU A 27 3.20 -2.06 8.59
N TYR A 28 2.39 -1.05 8.23
CA TYR A 28 1.99 -0.85 6.83
C TYR A 28 3.19 -0.52 5.92
N ARG A 29 4.31 0.00 6.47
CA ARG A 29 5.54 0.24 5.70
C ARG A 29 6.20 -1.05 5.21
N LYS A 30 5.88 -2.21 5.82
CA LYS A 30 6.39 -3.52 5.40
C LYS A 30 5.61 -4.14 4.24
N ILE A 31 4.47 -3.56 3.85
CA ILE A 31 3.62 -4.11 2.78
C ILE A 31 4.38 -4.23 1.45
N ARG A 32 5.16 -3.21 1.06
CA ARG A 32 5.90 -3.25 -0.21
C ARG A 32 6.95 -4.37 -0.25
N PRO A 33 7.81 -4.55 0.78
CA PRO A 33 8.66 -5.73 0.89
C PRO A 33 7.92 -7.06 0.73
N ILE A 34 6.79 -7.24 1.45
CA ILE A 34 5.99 -8.47 1.39
C ILE A 34 5.45 -8.72 -0.03
N ILE A 35 4.92 -7.68 -0.69
CA ILE A 35 4.46 -7.78 -2.08
C ILE A 35 5.59 -8.21 -3.02
N ASN A 36 6.81 -7.69 -2.83
CA ASN A 36 7.96 -8.08 -3.65
C ASN A 36 8.34 -9.56 -3.48
N GLU A 37 8.11 -10.15 -2.30
CA GLU A 37 8.35 -11.58 -2.03
C GLU A 37 7.28 -12.48 -2.68
N ILE A 38 6.03 -12.01 -2.74
CA ILE A 38 4.92 -12.75 -3.37
C ILE A 38 5.02 -12.68 -4.90
N GLY A 39 5.31 -11.49 -5.44
CA GLY A 39 5.50 -11.27 -6.87
C GLY A 39 4.99 -9.92 -7.35
N ASN A 40 5.46 -9.51 -8.53
CA ASN A 40 5.12 -8.20 -9.11
C ASN A 40 3.73 -8.21 -9.74
N ALA A 41 2.83 -7.37 -9.23
CA ALA A 41 1.52 -7.06 -9.82
C ALA A 41 1.13 -5.61 -9.47
N PRO A 42 0.21 -4.98 -10.21
CA PRO A 42 -0.30 -3.65 -9.89
C PRO A 42 -0.81 -3.53 -8.45
N ILE A 43 -0.70 -2.34 -7.87
CA ILE A 43 -1.20 -2.03 -6.53
C ILE A 43 -2.30 -0.97 -6.66
N ILE A 44 -3.43 -1.21 -5.99
CA ILE A 44 -4.46 -0.21 -5.75
C ILE A 44 -4.51 0.10 -4.25
N ALA A 45 -4.37 1.38 -3.90
CA ALA A 45 -4.43 1.86 -2.53
C ALA A 45 -5.72 2.66 -2.34
N LEU A 46 -6.52 2.26 -1.36
CA LEU A 46 -7.85 2.81 -1.09
C LEU A 46 -7.87 3.43 0.31
N THR A 47 -8.56 4.56 0.46
CA THR A 47 -8.82 5.22 1.74
C THR A 47 -9.93 6.24 1.54
N ALA A 48 -10.73 6.50 2.59
CA ALA A 48 -11.79 7.50 2.54
C ALA A 48 -11.24 8.93 2.43
N THR A 49 -10.17 9.23 3.16
CA THR A 49 -9.54 10.56 3.15
C THR A 49 -8.02 10.45 3.08
N ALA A 50 -7.37 11.40 2.39
CA ALA A 50 -5.93 11.57 2.38
C ALA A 50 -5.60 13.01 2.01
N THR A 51 -4.84 13.70 2.86
CA THR A 51 -4.22 14.98 2.50
C THR A 51 -3.15 14.76 1.42
N ASP A 52 -2.73 15.82 0.72
CA ASP A 52 -1.67 15.71 -0.28
C ASP A 52 -0.36 15.12 0.29
N LYS A 53 -0.08 15.41 1.56
CA LYS A 53 1.07 14.86 2.29
C LYS A 53 0.91 13.35 2.50
N VAL A 54 -0.23 12.90 3.02
CA VAL A 54 -0.53 11.47 3.21
C VAL A 54 -0.52 10.74 1.87
N ARG A 55 -1.11 11.31 0.81
CA ARG A 55 -1.11 10.73 -0.54
C ARG A 55 0.32 10.54 -1.08
N THR A 56 1.19 11.52 -0.86
CA THR A 56 2.60 11.45 -1.27
C THR A 56 3.35 10.35 -0.51
N ASP A 57 3.11 10.24 0.80
CA ASP A 57 3.71 9.20 1.63
C ASP A 57 3.23 7.80 1.21
N ILE A 58 1.92 7.61 0.94
CA ILE A 58 1.35 6.37 0.40
C ILE A 58 2.08 5.98 -0.89
N LYS A 59 2.16 6.91 -1.85
CA LYS A 59 2.82 6.68 -3.14
C LYS A 59 4.27 6.25 -2.96
N LYS A 60 5.02 6.97 -2.11
CA LYS A 60 6.44 6.69 -1.86
C LYS A 60 6.64 5.33 -1.18
N SER A 61 5.86 5.02 -0.14
CA SER A 61 6.00 3.77 0.62
C SER A 61 5.59 2.54 -0.18
N LEU A 62 4.58 2.66 -1.05
CA LEU A 62 4.11 1.56 -1.89
C LEU A 62 4.80 1.47 -3.26
N GLY A 63 5.59 2.49 -3.63
CA GLY A 63 6.23 2.57 -4.95
C GLY A 63 5.22 2.76 -6.09
N ILE A 64 4.20 3.59 -5.86
CA ILE A 64 3.19 3.97 -6.86
C ILE A 64 3.65 5.29 -7.51
N ILE A 65 3.66 5.34 -8.85
CA ILE A 65 4.01 6.53 -9.64
C ILE A 65 2.78 7.47 -9.71
#